data_AF-A0AA38IBY3-F1
#
_entry.id   AF-A0AA38IBY3-F1
#
_cell.length_a   1.000
_cell.length_b   1.000
_cell.length_c   1.000
_cell.angle_alpha   90.00
_cell.angle_beta   90.00
_cell.angle_gamma   90.00
#
_symmetry.space_group_name_H-M   'P 1'
#
loop_
_entity.id
_entity.type
_entity.pdbx_description
1 polymer ?
#
loop_
_entity_poly.entity_id
_entity_poly.type
_entity_poly.pdbx_seq_one_letter_code
_entity_poly.pdbx_strand_id
1 'polypeptide(L)'
;MWLGLLGHHVIGTFFIESELNVQKYGKMLAQRILPGLRKVRRLQQVFYTLDRVFSHTACTNVAYLNPNLPQRWIGKFGPGYNNNHQTG
;
A
#
# COMPACT_ATOMS: atom_id res chain seq x y z
N MET A 1 -0.91 -9.95 11.81
CA MET A 1 -0.04 -10.45 10.72
C MET A 1 -0.39 -9.68 9.45
N TRP A 2 0.62 -9.28 8.66
CA TRP A 2 0.43 -8.71 7.33
C TRP A 2 0.88 -9.74 6.28
N LEU A 3 0.13 -9.83 5.19
CA LEU A 3 0.39 -10.74 4.07
C LEU A 3 0.10 -10.02 2.75
N GLY A 4 1.09 -10.04 1.84
CA GLY A 4 0.94 -9.56 0.47
C GLY A 4 0.81 -10.72 -0.50
N LEU A 5 -0.25 -10.70 -1.31
CA LEU A 5 -0.56 -11.74 -2.29
C LEU A 5 -0.62 -11.18 -3.71
N LEU A 6 -0.19 -12.00 -4.68
CA LEU A 6 -0.38 -11.75 -6.11
C LEU A 6 -0.68 -13.07 -6.82
N GLY A 7 -1.91 -13.22 -7.31
CA GLY A 7 -2.40 -14.50 -7.81
C GLY A 7 -2.25 -15.58 -6.73
N HIS A 8 -1.49 -16.63 -7.02
CA HIS A 8 -1.19 -17.72 -6.08
C HIS A 8 0.16 -17.56 -5.36
N HIS A 9 0.81 -16.40 -5.47
CA HIS A 9 2.13 -16.15 -4.89
C HIS A 9 2.07 -15.24 -3.67
N VAL A 10 2.83 -15.59 -2.65
CA VAL A 10 3.11 -14.73 -1.50
C VAL A 10 4.27 -13.80 -1.85
N ILE A 11 4.03 -12.48 -1.78
CA ILE A 11 5.05 -11.45 -2.01
C ILE A 11 5.76 -11.07 -0.71
N GLY A 12 5.09 -11.24 0.44
CA GLY A 12 5.71 -11.02 1.75
C GLY A 12 4.78 -11.30 2.91
N THR A 13 5.36 -11.74 4.01
CA THR A 13 4.69 -11.97 5.30
C THR A 13 5.43 -11.22 6.39
N PHE A 14 4.70 -10.44 7.20
CA PHE A 14 5.27 -9.76 8.36
C PHE A 14 4.40 -10.02 9.59
N PHE A 15 5.01 -10.59 10.62
CA PHE A 15 4.39 -10.66 11.92
C PHE A 15 4.48 -9.29 12.57
N ILE A 16 3.32 -8.77 12.97
CA ILE A 16 3.22 -7.46 13.61
C ILE A 16 3.10 -7.75 15.10
N GLU A 17 4.13 -7.39 15.85
CA GLU A 17 4.09 -7.41 17.30
C GLU A 17 3.28 -6.20 17.76
N SER A 18 2.15 -6.43 18.44
CA SER A 18 1.16 -5.42 18.88
C SER A 18 0.38 -4.70 17.76
N GLU A 19 -0.44 -3.72 18.12
CA GLU A 19 -1.32 -3.01 17.18
C GLU A 19 -0.54 -2.21 16.12
N LEU A 20 -1.05 -2.23 14.89
CA LEU A 20 -0.48 -1.55 13.73
C LEU A 20 -0.97 -0.11 13.64
N ASN A 21 -0.18 0.81 14.18
CA ASN A 21 -0.42 2.25 14.05
C ASN A 21 0.19 2.84 12.75
N VAL A 22 -0.09 4.12 12.51
CA VAL A 22 0.38 4.88 11.33
C VAL A 22 1.90 4.78 11.15
N GLN A 23 2.67 4.97 12.24
CA GLN A 23 4.14 5.00 12.19
C GLN A 23 4.71 3.61 11.90
N LYS A 24 4.18 2.57 12.55
CA LYS A 24 4.59 1.17 12.31
C LYS A 24 4.26 0.75 10.89
N TYR A 25 3.07 1.11 10.39
CA TYR A 25 2.71 0.85 9.00
C TYR A 25 3.63 1.59 8.03
N GLY A 26 3.94 2.87 8.25
CA GLY A 26 4.87 3.62 7.40
C GLY A 26 6.27 3.00 7.36
N LYS A 27 6.80 2.56 8.51
CA LYS A 27 8.07 1.81 8.57
C LYS A 27 7.99 0.50 7.80
N MET A 28 6.93 -0.28 7.99
CA MET A 28 6.72 -1.53 7.27
C MET A 28 6.59 -1.29 5.75
N LEU A 29 5.90 -0.23 5.34
CA LEU A 29 5.73 0.13 3.95
C LEU A 29 7.07 0.42 3.27
N ALA A 30 7.91 1.24 3.90
CA ALA A 30 9.22 1.62 3.39
C ALA A 30 10.25 0.49 3.41
N GLN A 31 10.32 -0.25 4.53
CA GLN A 31 11.40 -1.21 4.77
C GLN A 31 11.10 -2.61 4.23
N ARG A 32 9.82 -2.94 4.04
CA ARG A 32 9.39 -4.31 3.80
C ARG A 32 8.49 -4.43 2.57
N ILE A 33 7.37 -3.70 2.53
CA ILE A 33 6.36 -3.87 1.48
C ILE A 33 6.87 -3.37 0.12
N LEU A 34 7.29 -2.11 0.00
CA LEU A 34 7.77 -1.58 -1.28
C LEU A 34 8.99 -2.34 -1.83
N PRO A 35 10.01 -2.69 -1.03
CA PRO A 35 11.09 -3.56 -1.50
C PRO A 35 10.59 -4.92 -2.00
N GLY A 36 9.59 -5.51 -1.34
CA GLY A 36 8.95 -6.76 -1.79
C GLY A 36 8.24 -6.59 -3.13
N LEU A 37 7.43 -5.53 -3.27
CA LEU A 37 6.73 -5.21 -4.52
C LEU A 37 7.70 -4.97 -5.68
N ARG A 38 8.85 -4.33 -5.45
CA ARG A 38 9.87 -4.11 -6.48
C ARG A 38 10.49 -5.41 -7.01
N LYS A 39 10.42 -6.51 -6.28
CA LYS A 39 10.86 -7.83 -6.76
C LYS A 39 9.84 -8.50 -7.69
N VAL A 40 8.61 -8.01 -7.73
CA VAL A 40 7.57 -8.54 -8.61
C VAL A 40 7.91 -8.19 -10.06
N ARG A 41 8.09 -9.23 -10.88
CA ARG A 41 8.28 -9.06 -12.32
C ARG A 41 7.01 -8.41 -12.90
N ARG A 42 7.18 -7.35 -13.70
CA ARG A 42 6.09 -6.53 -14.27
C ARG A 42 5.26 -5.78 -13.22
N LEU A 43 5.88 -5.23 -12.18
CA LEU A 43 5.21 -4.35 -11.20
C LEU A 43 4.32 -3.26 -11.85
N GLN A 44 4.68 -2.74 -13.03
CA GLN A 44 3.89 -1.75 -13.78
C GLN A 44 2.51 -2.25 -14.24
N GLN A 45 2.26 -3.56 -14.21
CA GLN A 45 0.99 -4.21 -14.57
C GLN A 45 0.17 -4.62 -13.35
N VAL A 46 0.66 -4.35 -12.14
CA VAL A 46 0.04 -4.75 -10.87
C VAL A 46 -0.44 -3.50 -10.13
N PHE A 47 -1.60 -3.62 -9.48
CA PHE A 47 -2.08 -2.61 -8.55
C PHE A 47 -1.84 -3.08 -7.11
N TYR A 48 -1.26 -2.20 -6.30
CA TYR A 48 -1.20 -2.41 -4.85
C TYR A 48 -2.51 -1.99 -4.20
N THR A 49 -3.21 -2.90 -3.52
CA THR A 49 -4.53 -2.63 -2.95
C THR A 49 -4.47 -2.59 -1.42
N LEU A 50 -5.24 -1.67 -0.83
CA LEU A 50 -5.36 -1.46 0.61
C LEU A 50 -6.81 -1.26 1.01
N ASP A 51 -7.16 -1.70 2.21
CA ASP A 51 -8.43 -1.37 2.85
C ASP A 51 -8.43 0.08 3.39
N ARG A 52 -9.52 0.47 4.05
CA ARG A 52 -9.74 1.85 4.53
C ARG A 52 -9.34 2.07 5.99
N VAL A 53 -8.54 1.19 6.60
CA VAL A 53 -8.13 1.32 8.00
C VAL A 53 -7.28 2.58 8.19
N PHE A 54 -7.48 3.29 9.30
CA PHE A 54 -6.88 4.60 9.56
C PHE A 54 -5.37 4.66 9.31
N SER A 55 -4.62 3.61 9.70
CA SER A 55 -3.18 3.51 9.48
C SER A 55 -2.79 3.54 8.00
N HIS A 56 -3.63 3.02 7.10
CA HIS A 56 -3.42 3.03 5.66
C HIS A 56 -3.81 4.36 5.00
N THR A 57 -4.69 5.14 5.63
CA THR A 57 -5.25 6.37 5.06
C THR A 57 -4.56 7.65 5.54
N ALA A 58 -3.58 7.53 6.44
CA ALA A 58 -2.83 8.67 6.96
C ALA A 58 -2.08 9.40 5.84
N CYS A 59 -2.13 10.73 5.86
CA CYS A 59 -1.52 11.58 4.83
C CYS A 59 -0.04 11.26 4.59
N THR A 60 0.70 10.92 5.64
CA THR A 60 2.12 10.53 5.54
C THR A 60 2.33 9.26 4.72
N ASN A 61 1.45 8.27 4.86
CA ASN A 61 1.53 7.01 4.12
C ASN A 61 1.05 7.18 2.67
N VAL A 62 0.00 7.98 2.44
CA VAL A 62 -0.46 8.37 1.10
C VAL A 62 0.63 9.14 0.33
N ALA A 63 1.25 10.13 0.98
CA ALA A 63 2.34 10.92 0.42
C ALA A 63 3.57 10.06 0.09
N TYR A 64 3.77 8.94 0.82
CA TYR A 64 4.82 7.99 0.52
C TYR A 64 4.46 7.05 -0.64
N LEU A 65 3.20 6.63 -0.76
CA LEU A 65 2.73 5.75 -1.83
C LEU A 65 2.72 6.44 -3.20
N ASN A 66 2.24 7.68 -3.27
CA ASN A 66 2.05 8.40 -4.54
C ASN A 66 3.30 8.47 -5.44
N PRO A 67 4.49 8.88 -4.94
CA PRO A 67 5.71 8.90 -5.76
C PRO A 67 6.29 7.50 -5.99
N ASN A 68 6.01 6.51 -5.12
CA ASN A 68 6.59 5.17 -5.22
C ASN A 68 5.75 4.20 -6.07
N LEU A 69 4.45 4.43 -6.19
CA LEU A 69 3.49 3.63 -6.97
C LEU A 69 2.53 4.57 -7.75
N PRO A 70 3.05 5.45 -8.62
CA PRO A 70 2.24 6.46 -9.28
C PRO A 70 1.14 5.81 -10.11
N GLN A 71 -0.13 6.15 -9.83
CA GLN A 71 -1.31 5.57 -10.50
C GLN A 71 -1.38 4.02 -10.46
N ARG A 72 -0.71 3.41 -9.47
CA ARG A 72 -0.57 1.94 -9.34
C ARG A 72 -0.90 1.42 -7.94
N TRP A 73 -1.68 2.18 -7.19
CA TRP A 73 -2.27 1.71 -5.95
C TRP A 73 -3.72 2.15 -5.77
N ILE A 74 -4.49 1.36 -5.04
CA ILE A 74 -5.92 1.54 -4.79
C ILE A 74 -6.14 1.53 -3.27
N GLY A 75 -6.79 2.56 -2.76
CA GLY A 75 -7.13 2.72 -1.34
C GLY A 75 -7.85 4.05 -1.12
N LYS A 76 -8.26 4.33 0.12
CA LYS A 76 -8.86 5.64 0.46
C LYS A 76 -7.82 6.74 0.20
N PHE A 77 -8.22 7.80 -0.53
CA PHE A 77 -7.34 8.88 -1.00
C PHE A 77 -6.26 8.46 -2.01
N GLY A 78 -6.38 7.26 -2.58
CA GLY A 78 -5.54 6.84 -3.69
C GLY A 78 -5.86 7.58 -4.99
N PRO A 79 -5.01 7.43 -6.02
CA PRO A 79 -5.18 8.15 -7.28
C PRO A 79 -6.55 7.96 -7.95
N GLY A 80 -7.13 6.76 -7.86
CA GLY A 80 -8.48 6.49 -8.38
C GLY A 80 -9.63 6.94 -7.47
N TYR A 81 -9.37 7.22 -6.18
CA TYR A 81 -10.36 7.74 -5.24
C TYR A 81 -10.65 9.22 -5.51
N ASN A 82 -9.60 10.02 -5.78
CA ASN A 82 -9.73 11.46 -5.99
C ASN A 82 -10.52 11.80 -7.26
N ASN A 83 -10.45 10.95 -8.30
CA ASN A 83 -11.18 11.16 -9.55
C ASN A 83 -12.70 10.96 -9.40
N ASN A 84 -13.15 10.17 -8.43
CA ASN A 84 -14.58 9.90 -8.20
C ASN A 84 -15.25 10.88 -7.23
N HIS A 85 -14.48 11.79 -6.63
CA HIS A 85 -14.97 12.80 -5.68
C HIS A 85 -14.81 14.24 -6.19
N GLN A 86 -14.34 14.43 -7.43
CA GLN A 86 -14.30 15.74 -8.11
C GLN A 86 -15.56 16.01 -8.96
N THR A 87 -16.54 15.11 -8.96
CA THR A 87 -17.84 15.26 -9.65
C THR A 87 -19.00 15.48 -8.67
N GLY A 88 -18.76 16.15 -7.55
CA GLY A 88 -19.78 16.51 -6.56
C GLY A 88 -19.90 18.01 -6.42
#